data_AF-A0A5E8H1S6-F1
#
_entry.id   AF-A0A5E8H1S6-F1
#
_cell.length_a   1.000
_cell.length_b   1.000
_cell.length_c   1.000
_cell.angle_alpha   90.00
_cell.angle_beta   90.00
_cell.angle_gamma   90.00
#
_symmetry.space_group_name_H-M   'P 1'
#
loop_
_entity.id
_entity.type
_entity.pdbx_description
1 polymer ?
#
loop_
_entity_poly.entity_id
_entity_poly.type
_entity_poly.pdbx_seq_one_letter_code
_entity_poly.pdbx_strand_id
1 'polypeptide(L)' 'MPAALDVADAKVGLPPVSAFAHPDNKASQKLLQKAGFLPEHHVESMNRILYRRRRQAL' A
#
# COMPACT_ATOMS: atom_id res chain seq x y z
N MET A 1 -10.74 -5.34 -8.22
CA MET A 1 -9.36 -4.84 -8.02
C MET A 1 -9.41 -3.32 -7.96
N PRO A 2 -8.67 -2.65 -7.05
CA PRO A 2 -8.64 -1.19 -7.05
C PRO A 2 -7.89 -0.71 -8.30
N ALA A 3 -8.56 0.10 -9.13
CA ALA A 3 -8.10 0.47 -10.47
C ALA A 3 -6.66 1.01 -10.55
N ALA A 4 -6.17 1.66 -9.49
CA ALA A 4 -4.80 2.17 -9.44
C ALA A 4 -3.73 1.06 -9.37
N LEU A 5 -4.02 -0.07 -8.72
CA LEU A 5 -3.06 -1.18 -8.63
C LEU A 5 -2.95 -1.92 -9.96
N ASP A 6 -4.07 -2.10 -10.67
CA ASP A 6 -4.05 -2.72 -12.00
C ASP A 6 -3.22 -1.88 -12.99
N VAL A 7 -3.35 -0.54 -12.93
CA VAL A 7 -2.51 0.36 -13.73
C VAL A 7 -1.04 0.25 -13.32
N ALA A 8 -0.75 0.25 -12.02
CA ALA A 8 0.62 0.14 -11.51
C ALA A 8 1.30 -1.17 -11.93
N ASP A 9 0.60 -2.31 -11.81
CA ASP A 9 1.15 -3.63 -12.09
C ASP A 9 1.22 -3.93 -13.61
N ALA A 10 0.16 -3.62 -14.36
CA ALA A 10 0.02 -4.05 -15.75
C ALA A 10 0.50 -3.02 -16.78
N LYS A 11 0.31 -1.72 -16.52
CA LYS A 11 0.64 -0.66 -17.49
C LYS A 11 1.98 -0.01 -17.24
N VAL A 12 2.30 0.27 -15.97
CA VAL A 12 3.53 0.99 -15.60
C VAL A 12 4.63 0.03 -15.17
N GLY A 13 4.26 -1.14 -14.63
CA GLY A 13 5.21 -2.13 -14.12
C GLY A 13 6.01 -1.63 -12.92
N LEU A 14 5.39 -0.82 -12.06
CA LEU A 14 6.05 -0.22 -10.90
C LEU A 14 6.59 -1.31 -9.96
N PRO A 15 7.75 -1.08 -9.32
CA PRO A 15 8.38 -2.04 -8.42
C PRO A 15 7.64 -2.05 -7.05
N PRO A 16 8.16 -1.60 -5.88
CA PRO A 16 7.28 -1.52 -4.71
C PRO A 16 6.41 -0.25 -4.75
N VAL A 17 5.09 -0.44 -4.72
CA VAL A 17 4.12 0.63 -4.49
C VAL A 17 4.06 0.93 -2.99
N SER A 18 3.99 2.22 -2.64
CA SER A 18 3.88 2.67 -1.25
C SER A 18 2.48 3.19 -0.95
N ALA A 19 2.03 2.98 0.28
CA ALA A 19 0.81 3.58 0.79
C ALA A 19 1.00 4.02 2.24
N PHE A 20 0.21 5.01 2.66
CA PHE A 20 0.20 5.49 4.03
C PHE A 20 -1.20 5.37 4.63
N ALA A 21 -1.27 4.97 5.90
CA ALA A 21 -2.51 5.02 6.68
C ALA A 21 -2.26 5.62 8.07
N HIS A 22 -3.24 6.35 8.60
CA HIS A 22 -3.19 6.84 9.98
C HIS A 22 -3.24 5.64 10.95
N PRO A 23 -2.48 5.65 12.07
CA PRO A 23 -2.50 4.58 13.09
C PRO A 23 -3.89 4.22 13.61
N ASP A 24 -4.80 5.19 13.65
CA ASP A 24 -6.19 5.01 14.12
C ASP A 24 -7.19 4.65 13.01
N ASN A 25 -6.82 4.77 11.73
CA ASN A 25 -7.70 4.40 10.63
C ASN A 25 -7.60 2.88 10.35
N LYS A 26 -8.19 2.07 11.23
CA LYS A 26 -8.16 0.60 11.13
C LYS A 26 -8.80 0.06 9.86
N ALA A 27 -9.78 0.76 9.29
CA ALA A 27 -10.42 0.37 8.04
C ALA A 27 -9.43 0.43 6.86
N SER A 28 -8.70 1.54 6.70
CA SER A 28 -7.68 1.67 5.66
C SER A 28 -6.51 0.70 5.87
N GLN A 29 -6.06 0.49 7.10
CA GLN A 29 -5.00 -0.48 7.39
C GLN A 29 -5.39 -1.90 6.96
N LYS A 30 -6.61 -2.34 7.31
CA LYS A 30 -7.12 -3.66 6.88
C LYS A 30 -7.27 -3.75 5.37
N LEU A 31 -7.74 -2.69 4.72
CA LEU A 31 -7.86 -2.66 3.26
C LEU A 31 -6.50 -2.79 2.57
N LEU A 32 -5.48 -2.07 3.04
CA LEU A 32 -4.11 -2.16 2.52
C LEU A 32 -3.55 -3.58 2.66
N GLN A 33 -3.69 -4.18 3.83
CA GLN A 33 -3.26 -5.56 4.06
C GLN A 33 -3.97 -6.56 3.13
N LYS A 34 -5.29 -6.43 2.97
CA LYS A 34 -6.07 -7.26 2.02
C LYS A 34 -5.63 -7.06 0.57
N ALA A 35 -5.16 -5.87 0.21
CA ALA A 35 -4.63 -5.57 -1.12
C ALA A 35 -3.17 -6.05 -1.32
N GLY A 36 -2.56 -6.70 -0.33
CA GLY A 36 -1.20 -7.24 -0.41
C GLY A 36 -0.10 -6.27 0.02
N PHE A 37 -0.45 -5.16 0.67
CA PHE A 37 0.52 -4.27 1.29
C PHE A 37 0.95 -4.78 2.66
N LEU A 38 2.25 -4.75 2.93
CA LEU A 38 2.85 -5.09 4.22
C LEU A 38 3.26 -3.80 4.95
N PRO A 39 2.96 -3.67 6.26
CA PRO A 39 3.47 -2.54 7.05
C PRO A 39 4.99 -2.63 7.18
N GLU A 40 5.69 -1.50 7.02
CA GLU A 40 7.14 -1.40 7.27
C GLU A 40 7.42 -0.72 8.61
N HIS A 41 7.09 0.58 8.74
CA HIS A 41 7.36 1.36 9.96
C HIS A 41 6.42 2.57 10.06
N HIS A 42 6.38 3.22 11.24
CA HIS A 42 5.70 4.49 11.45
C HIS A 42 6.61 5.65 11.06
N VAL A 43 6.07 6.60 10.29
CA VAL A 43 6.71 7.85 9.89
C VAL A 43 6.15 8.95 10.78
N GLU A 44 6.90 9.30 11.82
CA GLU A 44 6.49 10.23 12.87
C GLU A 44 6.09 11.60 12.33
N SER A 45 6.86 12.15 11.39
CA SER A 45 6.63 13.47 10.77
C SER A 45 5.27 13.58 10.07
N MET A 46 4.68 12.46 9.67
CA MET A 46 3.36 12.40 9.02
C MET A 46 2.28 11.84 9.93
N ASN A 47 2.65 11.27 11.09
CA ASN A 47 1.81 10.38 11.87
C ASN A 47 1.10 9.34 10.99
N ARG A 48 1.88 8.58 10.22
CA ARG A 48 1.37 7.54 9.30
C ARG A 48 2.21 6.27 9.40
N ILE A 49 1.58 5.13 9.21
CA ILE A 49 2.29 3.87 8.97
C ILE A 49 2.55 3.78 7.46
N LEU A 50 3.82 3.58 7.09
CA LEU A 50 4.23 3.25 5.73
C LEU A 50 3.94 1.77 5.45
N TYR A 51 3.36 1.52 4.29
CA TYR A 51 3.16 0.18 3.76
C TYR A 51 3.82 0.04 2.39
N ARG A 52 4.33 -1.17 2.10
CA ARG A 52 4.86 -1.55 0.79
C ARG A 52 4.14 -2.75 0.22
N ARG A 53 3.84 -2.70 -1.07
CA ARG A 53 3.39 -3.85 -1.85
C ARG A 53 4.37 -4.08 -2.98
N ARG A 54 4.94 -5.27 -3.06
CA ARG A 54 5.70 -5.70 -4.25
C ARG A 54 4.73 -5.88 -5.41
N ARG A 55 5.20 -5.57 -6.63
CA ARG A 55 4.48 -5.91 -7.85
C ARG A 55 4.06 -7.38 -7.82
N GLN A 56 2.79 -7.64 -8.10
CA GLN A 56 2.32 -9.00 -8.36
C GLN A 56 2.36 -9.21 -9.87
N ALA A 57 3.07 -10.25 -10.32
CA ALA A 57 2.94 -10.70 -11.69
C ALA A 57 1.50 -11.22 -11.84
N LEU A 58 0.79 -10.72 -12.85
CA LEU A 58 -0.51 -11.24 -13.27
C LEU A 58 -0.33 -12.65 -13.85
#